data_AF-A0A554IUR6-F1
#
_entry.id   AF-A0A554IUR6-F1
#
_cell.length_a   1.000
_cell.length_b   1.000
_cell.length_c   1.000
_cell.angle_alpha   90.00
_cell.angle_beta   90.00
_cell.angle_gamma   90.00
#
_symmetry.space_group_name_H-M   'P 1'
#
loop_
_entity.id
_entity.type
_entity.pdbx_description
1 polymer ?
#
loop_
_entity_poly.entity_id
_entity_poly.type
_entity_poly.pdbx_seq_one_letter_code
_entity_poly.pdbx_strand_id
1 'polypeptide(L)'
;MNTERTTLFYMANLGSEISRTLLEYEQNNFERMRASILRAEDIIAKIKEFPEMEGRTGELDILKSIIEDLKLGKFEINKKELLDYFSPFATRLMSQVG
;
A
#
# COMPACT_ATOMS: atom_id res chain seq x y z
N MET A 1 -13.75 -1.15 -23.94
CA MET A 1 -14.05 -0.62 -22.60
C MET A 1 -13.02 0.44 -22.30
N ASN A 2 -13.42 1.68 -22.04
CA ASN A 2 -12.53 2.60 -21.33
C ASN A 2 -12.40 2.04 -19.92
N THR A 3 -11.32 1.31 -19.64
CA THR A 3 -10.96 0.92 -18.28
C THR A 3 -10.45 2.15 -17.57
N GLU A 4 -11.38 3.03 -17.23
CA GLU A 4 -11.08 4.22 -16.43
C GLU A 4 -10.45 3.74 -15.12
N ARG A 5 -9.20 4.15 -14.91
CA ARG A 5 -8.45 3.77 -13.72
C ARG A 5 -8.95 4.63 -12.57
N THR A 6 -9.98 4.16 -11.87
CA THR A 6 -10.58 4.85 -10.74
C THR A 6 -9.70 4.77 -9.49
N THR A 7 -10.01 5.57 -8.48
CA THR A 7 -9.43 5.44 -7.13
C THR A 7 -9.50 4.00 -6.62
N LEU A 8 -10.63 3.31 -6.80
CA LEU A 8 -10.81 1.91 -6.41
C LEU A 8 -9.86 0.96 -7.16
N PHE A 9 -9.64 1.18 -8.46
CA PHE A 9 -8.68 0.41 -9.25
C PHE A 9 -7.27 0.53 -8.68
N TYR A 10 -6.84 1.75 -8.35
CA TYR A 10 -5.52 1.96 -7.76
C TYR A 10 -5.42 1.39 -6.35
N MET A 11 -6.46 1.49 -5.52
CA MET A 11 -6.50 0.88 -4.19
C MET A 11 -6.37 -0.65 -4.24
N ALA A 12 -7.05 -1.33 -5.18
CA ALA A 12 -6.91 -2.77 -5.36
C ALA A 12 -5.48 -3.19 -5.76
N ASN A 13 -4.84 -2.40 -6.63
CA ASN A 13 -3.45 -2.62 -7.00
C ASN A 13 -2.50 -2.36 -5.83
N LEU A 14 -2.76 -1.35 -5.01
CA LEU A 14 -1.98 -1.08 -3.80
C LEU A 14 -1.98 -2.29 -2.86
N GLY A 15 -3.16 -2.85 -2.56
CA GLY A 15 -3.26 -4.06 -1.73
C GLY A 15 -2.46 -5.25 -2.29
N SER A 16 -2.41 -5.39 -3.62
CA SER A 16 -1.63 -6.43 -4.30
C SER A 16 -0.12 -6.23 -4.16
N GLU A 17 0.38 -5.01 -4.33
CA GLU A 17 1.83 -4.71 -4.18
C GLU A 17 2.31 -4.85 -2.73
N ILE A 18 1.46 -4.54 -1.75
CA ILE A 18 1.78 -4.74 -0.34
C ILE A 18 1.85 -6.23 0.00
N SER A 19 0.85 -7.00 -0.43
CA SER A 19 0.85 -8.45 -0.23
C SER A 19 2.11 -9.08 -0.83
N ARG A 20 2.54 -8.58 -1.99
CA ARG A 20 3.76 -8.99 -2.66
C ARG A 20 5.02 -8.59 -1.90
N THR A 21 5.09 -7.36 -1.39
CA THR A 21 6.20 -6.86 -0.57
C THR A 21 6.42 -7.76 0.65
N LEU A 22 5.34 -8.14 1.34
CA LEU A 22 5.37 -9.06 2.48
C LEU A 22 5.90 -10.45 2.10
N LEU A 23 5.38 -11.03 1.01
CA LEU A 23 5.81 -12.34 0.53
C LEU A 23 7.30 -12.34 0.16
N GLU A 24 7.77 -11.30 -0.52
CA GLU A 24 9.16 -11.17 -0.95
C GLU A 24 10.11 -10.94 0.22
N TYR A 25 9.66 -10.22 1.25
CA TYR A 25 10.38 -10.09 2.53
C TYR A 25 10.57 -11.45 3.20
N GLU A 26 9.50 -12.26 3.31
CA GLU A 26 9.55 -13.61 3.90
C GLU A 26 10.50 -14.55 3.14
N GLN A 27 10.62 -14.36 1.83
CA GLN A 27 11.50 -15.14 0.97
C GLN A 27 12.94 -14.60 0.95
N ASN A 28 13.26 -13.57 1.75
CA ASN A 28 14.53 -12.84 1.71
C ASN A 28 14.87 -12.30 0.30
N ASN A 29 13.86 -12.07 -0.54
CA ASN A 29 14.03 -11.57 -1.90
C ASN A 29 13.94 -10.04 -1.93
N PHE A 30 14.93 -9.39 -1.31
CA PHE A 30 14.91 -7.96 -1.08
C PHE A 30 14.95 -7.11 -2.37
N GLU A 31 15.51 -7.63 -3.46
CA GLU A 31 15.49 -6.97 -4.77
C GLU A 31 14.06 -6.86 -5.31
N ARG A 32 13.28 -7.96 -5.26
CA ARG A 32 11.88 -7.93 -5.67
C ARG A 32 11.02 -7.11 -4.71
N MET A 33 11.28 -7.24 -3.41
CA MET A 33 10.62 -6.43 -2.38
C MET A 33 10.76 -4.93 -2.68
N ARG A 34 11.97 -4.46 -3.00
CA ARG A 34 12.22 -3.06 -3.38
C ARG A 34 11.40 -2.65 -4.61
N ALA A 35 11.29 -3.52 -5.62
CA ALA A 35 10.49 -3.24 -6.81
C ALA A 35 8.98 -3.15 -6.49
N SER A 36 8.47 -3.98 -5.58
CA SER A 36 7.08 -3.93 -5.12
C SER A 36 6.81 -2.68 -4.29
N ILE A 37 7.76 -2.27 -3.45
CA ILE A 37 7.71 -1.01 -2.68
C ILE A 37 7.62 0.20 -3.61
N LEU A 38 8.49 0.30 -4.62
CA LEU A 38 8.47 1.42 -5.57
C LEU A 38 7.11 1.54 -6.29
N ARG A 39 6.54 0.40 -6.69
CA ARG A 39 5.20 0.37 -7.30
C ARG A 39 4.11 0.81 -6.32
N ALA A 40 4.19 0.41 -5.06
CA ALA A 40 3.24 0.85 -4.05
C ALA A 40 3.33 2.37 -3.82
N GLU A 41 4.54 2.95 -3.77
CA GLU A 41 4.76 4.39 -3.68
C GLU A 41 4.14 5.14 -4.87
N ASP A 42 4.36 4.66 -6.10
CA ASP A 42 3.77 5.24 -7.31
C ASP A 42 2.24 5.18 -7.29
N ILE A 43 1.66 4.07 -6.83
CA ILE A 43 0.21 3.90 -6.70
C ILE A 43 -0.36 4.87 -5.66
N ILE A 44 0.29 5.05 -4.52
CA ILE A 44 -0.12 6.02 -3.50
C ILE A 44 -0.12 7.43 -4.08
N ALA A 45 0.92 7.80 -4.84
CA ALA A 45 0.98 9.10 -5.52
C ALA A 45 -0.21 9.29 -6.47
N LYS A 46 -0.55 8.25 -7.25
CA LYS A 46 -1.70 8.27 -8.16
C LYS A 46 -3.03 8.40 -7.43
N ILE A 47 -3.23 7.70 -6.31
CA ILE A 47 -4.46 7.82 -5.51
C ILE A 47 -4.64 9.25 -5.00
N LYS A 48 -3.55 9.92 -4.58
CA LYS A 48 -3.60 11.29 -4.07
C LYS A 48 -3.95 12.35 -5.14
N GLU A 49 -3.84 12.02 -6.43
CA GLU A 49 -4.21 12.93 -7.52
C GLU A 49 -5.74 13.00 -7.73
N PHE A 50 -6.51 12.08 -7.15
CA PHE A 50 -7.97 12.05 -7.32
C PHE A 50 -8.67 13.12 -6.45
N PRO A 51 -9.61 13.90 -7.01
CA PRO A 51 -10.31 14.95 -6.26
C PRO A 51 -11.01 14.45 -5.00
N GLU A 52 -11.61 13.26 -5.03
CA GLU A 52 -12.31 12.67 -3.88
C GLU A 52 -11.38 12.27 -2.72
N MET A 53 -10.06 12.31 -2.94
CA MET A 53 -9.04 12.02 -1.93
C MET A 53 -8.51 13.28 -1.23
N GLU A 54 -8.92 14.47 -1.65
CA GLU A 54 -8.52 15.73 -1.02
C GLU A 54 -8.95 15.74 0.47
N GLY A 55 -7.99 15.97 1.36
CA GLY A 55 -8.21 15.92 2.81
C GLY A 55 -8.40 14.52 3.41
N ARG A 56 -8.33 13.44 2.61
CA ARG A 56 -8.55 12.04 3.03
C ARG A 56 -7.30 11.15 2.90
N THR A 57 -6.11 11.75 2.90
CA THR A 57 -4.85 11.03 2.64
C THR A 57 -4.14 10.49 3.88
N GLY A 58 -4.57 10.86 5.09
CA GLY A 58 -3.83 10.51 6.31
C GLY A 58 -3.59 9.01 6.48
N GLU A 59 -4.56 8.20 6.05
CA GLU A 59 -4.45 6.76 6.01
C GLU A 59 -3.36 6.28 5.01
N LEU A 60 -3.26 6.89 3.83
CA LEU A 60 -2.19 6.62 2.84
C LEU A 60 -0.81 7.10 3.32
N ASP A 61 -0.76 8.17 4.10
CA ASP A 61 0.49 8.72 4.64
C ASP A 61 1.10 7.78 5.68
N ILE A 62 0.28 7.19 6.55
CA ILE A 62 0.72 6.14 7.47
C ILE A 62 1.23 4.93 6.70
N LEU A 63 0.51 4.53 5.65
CA LEU A 63 0.92 3.41 4.80
C LEU A 63 2.30 3.64 4.17
N LYS A 64 2.52 4.84 3.64
CA LYS A 64 3.79 5.24 3.05
C LYS A 64 4.92 5.21 4.08
N SER A 65 4.68 5.68 5.31
CA SER A 65 5.66 5.60 6.40
C SER A 65 6.06 4.15 6.72
N ILE A 66 5.10 3.23 6.80
CA ILE A 66 5.37 1.81 7.03
C ILE A 66 6.19 1.21 5.87
N ILE A 67 5.87 1.57 4.63
CA ILE A 67 6.61 1.10 3.45
C ILE A 67 8.06 1.64 3.46
N GLU A 68 8.26 2.90 3.84
CA GLU A 68 9.58 3.54 3.93
C GLU A 68 10.44 2.89 5.02
N ASP A 69 9.85 2.55 6.17
CA ASP A 69 10.56 1.85 7.25
C ASP A 69 11.00 0.43 6.85
N LEU A 70 10.21 -0.28 6.03
CA LEU A 70 10.59 -1.58 5.43
C LEU A 70 11.82 -1.45 4.53
N LYS A 71 11.89 -0.37 3.75
CA LYS A 71 13.00 -0.09 2.83
C LYS A 71 14.33 0.16 3.54
N LEU A 72 14.28 0.76 4.73
CA LEU A 72 15.47 1.09 5.52
C LEU A 72 16.08 -0.12 6.24
N GLY A 73 15.47 -1.31 6.13
CA GLY A 73 15.89 -2.49 6.90
C GLY A 73 15.77 -2.27 8.42
N LYS A 74 15.03 -1.23 8.84
CA LYS A 74 14.81 -0.87 10.23
C LYS A 74 13.74 -1.72 10.90
N PHE A 75 13.13 -2.62 10.14
CA PHE A 75 12.07 -3.47 10.64
C PHE A 75 12.54 -4.87 11.00
N GLU A 76 12.69 -5.08 12.30
CA GLU A 76 12.20 -6.31 12.93
C GLU A 76 10.67 -6.25 13.05
N ILE A 77 9.92 -5.87 12.00
CA ILE A 77 8.47 -5.95 12.12
C ILE A 77 8.06 -7.41 12.10
N ASN A 78 7.39 -7.77 13.19
CA ASN A 78 6.58 -8.95 13.26
C ASN A 78 5.53 -8.86 12.14
N LYS A 79 5.62 -9.74 11.13
CA LYS A 79 4.65 -9.90 10.02
C LYS A 79 3.19 -9.74 10.47
N LYS A 80 2.87 -10.19 11.68
CA LYS A 80 1.57 -10.05 12.32
C LYS A 80 1.15 -8.58 12.50
N GLU A 81 2.04 -7.70 12.98
CA GLU A 81 1.73 -6.28 13.14
C GLU A 81 1.46 -5.59 11.80
N LEU A 82 2.22 -5.94 10.75
CA LEU A 82 1.97 -5.36 9.42
C LEU A 82 0.62 -5.81 8.86
N LEU A 83 0.27 -7.09 9.02
CA LEU A 83 -1.03 -7.65 8.58
C LEU A 83 -2.20 -7.13 9.42
N ASP A 84 -2.02 -7.03 10.74
CA ASP A 84 -3.00 -6.49 11.69
C ASP A 84 -3.23 -4.99 11.45
N TYR A 85 -2.25 -4.27 10.88
CA TYR A 85 -2.43 -2.89 10.44
C TYR A 85 -3.11 -2.79 9.07
N PHE A 86 -2.67 -3.60 8.10
CA PHE A 86 -3.14 -3.55 6.72
C PHE A 86 -4.57 -4.06 6.54
N SER A 87 -4.94 -5.13 7.23
CA SER A 87 -6.23 -5.80 7.00
C SER A 87 -7.43 -4.92 7.43
N PRO A 88 -7.41 -4.27 8.61
CA PRO A 88 -8.43 -3.31 9.00
C PRO A 88 -8.39 -2.04 8.14
N PHE A 89 -7.20 -1.61 7.71
CA PHE A 89 -7.01 -0.45 6.84
C PHE A 89 -7.69 -0.66 5.47
N ALA A 90 -7.38 -1.75 4.77
CA ALA A 90 -8.00 -2.08 3.49
C ALA A 90 -9.52 -2.18 3.62
N THR A 91 -10.00 -2.75 4.73
CA THR A 91 -11.44 -2.86 5.03
C THR A 91 -12.09 -1.49 5.25
N ARG A 92 -11.47 -0.60 6.05
CA ARG A 92 -11.98 0.76 6.31
C ARG A 92 -12.01 1.60 5.04
N LEU A 93 -10.95 1.54 4.24
CA LEU A 93 -10.84 2.26 2.97
C LEU A 93 -11.95 1.82 2.00
N MET A 94 -12.20 0.51 1.87
CA MET A 94 -13.28 -0.03 1.02
C MET A 94 -14.67 0.36 1.52
N SER A 95 -14.88 0.46 2.84
CA SER A 95 -16.17 0.89 3.42
C SER A 95 -16.49 2.37 3.24
N GLN A 96 -15.48 3.17 2.89
CA GLN A 96 -15.55 4.62 2.72
C GLN A 96 -15.71 5.08 1.27
N VAL A 97 -15.76 4.13 0.33
CA VAL A 97 -15.99 4.33 -1.11
C VAL A 97 -17.47 4.04 -1.48
N GLY A 98 -18.36 4.01 -0.47
CA GLY A 98 -19.82 3.85 -0.63
C GLY A 98 -20.57 5.17 -0.62
#